data_AF-A0A959UJU9-F1
#
_entry.id   AF-A0A959UJU9-F1
#
_cell.length_a   1.000
_cell.length_b   1.000
_cell.length_c   1.000
_cell.angle_alpha   90.00
_cell.angle_beta   90.00
_cell.angle_gamma   90.00
#
_symmetry.space_group_name_H-M   'P 1'
#
loop_
_entity.id
_entity.type
_entity.pdbx_description
1 polymer ?
#
loop_
_entity_poly.entity_id
_entity_poly.type
_entity_poly.pdbx_seq_one_letter_code
_entity_poly.pdbx_strand_id
1 'polypeptide(L)'
;METIIPPVDRTLLKKELTDKLFVRDTNNGHNQIYIFTHDQAPNLMRELGRLREQTFREASGGTGKNCDIDEWDISSTPFKQLIVWNPEDEEIVGGYRFIVGRDVENDQNGHPKTPTAHLFTFSQKYIDDYWPVTFELGRSFVQPMYQPTVNLRRGMFSLDNLWDGLGAITVENPGVMYFFGKITMYPSFDQFARDMILFFMHKYFPDKDKMVSPRE
;
A
#
# COMPACT_ATOMS: atom_id res chain seq x y z
N MET A 1 18.83 -0.87 -15.14
CA MET A 1 18.10 -0.42 -13.95
C MET A 1 18.54 1.00 -13.64
N GLU A 2 17.62 1.93 -13.48
CA GLU A 2 17.96 3.33 -13.20
C GLU A 2 18.50 3.49 -11.77
N THR A 3 19.37 4.47 -11.56
CA THR A 3 19.82 4.85 -10.22
C THR A 3 18.63 5.44 -9.45
N ILE A 4 18.39 4.96 -8.23
CA ILE A 4 17.35 5.49 -7.35
C ILE A 4 17.65 6.96 -7.05
N ILE A 5 16.63 7.81 -7.04
CA ILE A 5 16.81 9.23 -6.70
C ILE A 5 17.43 9.40 -5.31
N PRO A 6 18.17 10.50 -5.05
CA PRO A 6 18.67 10.78 -3.69
C PRO A 6 17.51 11.04 -2.72
N PRO A 7 17.73 10.86 -1.40
CA PRO A 7 16.75 11.22 -0.39
C PRO A 7 16.32 12.69 -0.50
N VAL A 8 15.04 12.95 -0.26
CA VAL A 8 14.52 14.31 -0.19
C VAL A 8 14.95 14.94 1.14
N ASP A 9 15.23 16.25 1.12
CA ASP A 9 15.63 16.98 2.33
C ASP A 9 14.54 16.89 3.41
N ARG A 10 14.92 16.46 4.61
CA ARG A 10 14.01 16.25 5.76
C ARG A 10 13.25 17.53 6.13
N THR A 11 13.83 18.70 5.92
CA THR A 11 13.18 19.99 6.14
C THR A 11 12.00 20.20 5.19
N LEU A 12 12.09 19.71 3.95
CA LEU A 12 10.98 19.75 3.00
C LEU A 12 9.89 18.76 3.38
N LEU A 13 10.28 17.54 3.78
CA LEU A 13 9.33 16.52 4.24
C LEU A 13 8.51 17.02 5.44
N LYS A 14 9.18 17.54 6.46
CA LYS A 14 8.51 18.06 7.66
C LYS A 14 7.59 19.24 7.40
N LYS A 15 7.86 20.06 6.38
CA LYS A 15 6.95 21.17 5.99
C LYS A 15 5.61 20.66 5.45
N GLU A 16 5.57 19.46 4.89
CA GLU A 16 4.34 18.87 4.36
C GLU A 16 3.56 18.06 5.40
N LEU A 17 4.19 17.65 6.51
CA LEU A 17 3.55 16.96 7.65
C LEU A 17 2.70 17.94 8.48
N THR A 18 1.58 18.38 7.91
CA THR A 18 0.65 19.32 8.54
C THR A 18 -0.45 18.62 9.34
N ASP A 19 -1.07 19.34 10.28
CA ASP A 19 -2.21 18.84 11.08
C ASP A 19 -3.39 18.37 10.21
N LYS A 20 -3.52 18.90 8.99
CA LYS A 20 -4.58 18.48 8.04
C LYS A 20 -4.35 17.07 7.50
N LEU A 21 -3.08 16.66 7.38
CA LEU A 21 -2.71 15.33 6.87
C LEU A 21 -2.49 14.33 8.01
N PHE A 22 -2.37 14.82 9.24
CA PHE A 22 -2.22 13.99 10.42
C PHE A 22 -3.51 13.23 10.73
N VAL A 23 -3.37 11.93 11.02
CA VAL A 23 -4.49 11.06 11.36
C VAL A 23 -4.51 10.80 12.85
N ARG A 24 -3.39 10.25 13.37
CA ARG A 24 -3.23 9.89 14.78
C ARG A 24 -1.79 9.51 15.10
N ASP A 25 -1.47 9.49 16.39
CA ASP A 25 -0.29 8.77 16.89
C ASP A 25 -0.53 7.26 16.92
N THR A 26 0.55 6.50 16.75
CA THR A 26 0.54 5.04 16.86
C THR A 26 0.38 4.61 18.33
N ASN A 27 -0.15 3.40 18.54
CA ASN A 27 -0.31 2.86 19.90
C ASN A 27 1.04 2.55 20.57
N ASN A 28 2.05 2.19 19.76
CA ASN A 28 3.39 1.83 20.22
C ASN A 28 4.47 2.55 19.39
N GLY A 29 5.61 2.84 20.00
CA GLY A 29 6.80 3.34 19.29
C GLY A 29 6.85 4.84 19.02
N HIS A 30 5.86 5.63 19.48
CA HIS A 30 5.80 7.09 19.33
C HIS A 30 5.94 7.57 17.88
N ASN A 31 5.41 6.79 16.94
CA ASN A 31 5.32 7.16 15.54
C ASN A 31 3.98 7.83 15.25
N GLN A 32 3.88 8.44 14.08
CA GLN A 32 2.73 9.23 13.66
C GLN A 32 2.20 8.70 12.33
N ILE A 33 0.88 8.74 12.14
CA ILE A 33 0.24 8.32 10.89
C ILE A 33 -0.25 9.55 10.14
N TYR A 34 0.10 9.61 8.86
CA TYR A 34 -0.34 10.66 7.95
C TYR A 34 -0.97 10.05 6.71
N ILE A 35 -1.97 10.75 6.17
CA ILE A 35 -2.61 10.41 4.89
C ILE A 35 -2.56 11.61 3.97
N PHE A 36 -2.10 11.41 2.73
CA PHE A 36 -2.01 12.46 1.73
C PHE A 36 -2.16 11.95 0.30
N THR A 37 -2.40 12.86 -0.63
CA THR A 37 -2.30 12.65 -2.07
C THR A 37 -1.09 13.41 -2.64
N HIS A 38 -0.67 13.08 -3.87
CA HIS A 38 0.55 13.64 -4.47
C HIS A 38 0.55 15.18 -4.57
N ASP A 39 -0.63 15.80 -4.76
CA ASP A 39 -0.84 17.24 -4.86
C ASP A 39 -0.76 17.94 -3.49
N GLN A 40 -1.14 17.24 -2.41
CA GLN A 40 -1.08 17.76 -1.05
C GLN A 40 0.33 17.77 -0.49
N ALA A 41 1.14 16.76 -0.84
CA ALA A 41 2.48 16.56 -0.30
C ALA A 41 3.45 15.97 -1.34
N PRO A 42 3.89 16.78 -2.33
CA PRO A 42 4.74 16.29 -3.42
C PRO A 42 6.13 15.82 -2.98
N ASN A 43 6.72 16.40 -1.92
CA ASN A 43 8.02 15.96 -1.40
C ASN A 43 7.89 14.63 -0.64
N LEU A 44 6.85 14.47 0.18
CA LEU A 44 6.53 13.19 0.83
C LEU A 44 6.22 12.11 -0.20
N MET A 45 5.46 12.42 -1.24
CA MET A 45 5.18 11.47 -2.34
C MET A 45 6.47 11.03 -3.04
N ARG A 46 7.38 11.96 -3.32
CA ARG A 46 8.67 11.67 -3.95
C ARG A 46 9.55 10.78 -3.07
N GLU A 47 9.63 11.06 -1.78
CA GLU A 47 10.39 10.25 -0.82
C GLU A 47 9.76 8.86 -0.63
N LEU A 48 8.44 8.79 -0.56
CA LEU A 48 7.69 7.55 -0.51
C LEU A 48 8.00 6.65 -1.72
N GLY A 49 7.97 7.20 -2.94
CA GLY A 49 8.29 6.45 -4.16
C GLY A 49 9.75 5.99 -4.20
N ARG A 50 10.69 6.79 -3.67
CA ARG A 50 12.10 6.40 -3.50
C ARG A 50 12.23 5.19 -2.60
N LEU A 51 11.59 5.22 -1.44
CA LEU A 51 11.63 4.16 -0.44
C LEU A 51 10.93 2.88 -0.90
N ARG A 52 9.81 3.00 -1.63
CA ARG A 52 9.15 1.88 -2.30
C ARG A 52 10.10 1.18 -3.28
N GLU A 53 10.72 1.94 -4.19
CA GLU A 53 11.62 1.37 -5.18
C GLU A 53 12.83 0.69 -4.51
N GLN A 54 13.41 1.32 -3.47
CA GLN A 54 14.49 0.73 -2.68
C GLN A 54 14.05 -0.60 -2.06
N THR A 55 12.91 -0.62 -1.38
CA THR A 55 12.39 -1.80 -0.66
C THR A 55 12.03 -2.92 -1.63
N PHE A 56 11.35 -2.62 -2.73
CA PHE A 56 10.92 -3.63 -3.68
C PHE A 56 12.09 -4.18 -4.50
N ARG A 57 13.14 -3.41 -4.79
CA ARG A 57 14.38 -3.93 -5.41
C ARG A 57 15.05 -4.98 -4.57
N GLU A 58 15.15 -4.77 -3.25
CA GLU A 58 15.72 -5.76 -2.32
C GLU A 58 14.92 -7.07 -2.33
N ALA A 59 13.60 -6.98 -2.54
CA ALA A 59 12.71 -8.13 -2.68
C ALA A 59 12.59 -8.67 -4.12
N SER A 60 13.43 -8.23 -5.07
CA SER A 60 13.39 -8.60 -6.49
C SER A 60 12.09 -8.22 -7.24
N GLY A 61 11.35 -7.24 -6.74
CA GLY A 61 10.07 -6.77 -7.29
C GLY A 61 10.01 -5.29 -7.65
N GLY A 62 11.15 -4.59 -7.67
CA GLY A 62 11.22 -3.17 -8.02
C GLY A 62 10.80 -2.88 -9.46
N THR A 63 10.38 -1.64 -9.72
CA THR A 63 9.97 -1.20 -11.07
C THR A 63 11.14 -1.08 -12.04
N GLY A 64 12.35 -0.96 -11.51
CA GLY A 64 13.58 -0.71 -12.26
C GLY A 64 13.80 0.75 -12.63
N LYS A 65 12.83 1.63 -12.32
CA LYS A 65 12.87 3.09 -12.47
C LYS A 65 13.55 3.75 -11.27
N ASN A 66 13.89 5.02 -11.36
CA ASN A 66 14.52 5.74 -10.25
C ASN A 66 13.59 6.00 -9.02
N CYS A 67 12.28 5.82 -9.18
CA CYS A 67 11.25 6.09 -8.18
C CYS A 67 9.97 5.29 -8.52
N ASP A 68 9.36 4.62 -7.52
CA ASP A 68 8.12 3.85 -7.69
C ASP A 68 6.90 4.75 -7.44
N ILE A 69 6.55 5.51 -8.48
CA ILE A 69 5.34 6.32 -8.61
C ILE A 69 4.74 5.98 -9.98
N ASP A 70 3.48 5.57 -10.00
CA ASP A 70 2.76 5.23 -11.23
C ASP A 70 1.58 6.18 -11.51
N GLU A 71 0.87 6.00 -12.64
CA GLU A 71 -0.23 6.89 -13.02
C GLU A 71 -1.37 6.93 -11.98
N TRP A 72 -1.49 5.90 -11.14
CA TRP A 72 -2.54 5.79 -10.12
C TRP A 72 -2.25 6.63 -8.88
N ASP A 73 -0.98 6.95 -8.64
CA ASP A 73 -0.58 7.86 -7.56
C ASP A 73 -0.78 9.33 -7.95
N ILE A 74 -0.75 9.66 -9.25
CA ILE A 74 -0.79 11.03 -9.79
C ILE A 74 -2.03 11.35 -10.66
N SER A 75 -3.04 10.48 -10.66
CA SER A 75 -4.28 10.71 -11.41
C SER A 75 -5.15 11.81 -10.77
N SER A 76 -6.24 12.18 -11.45
CA SER A 76 -7.27 13.09 -10.92
C SER A 76 -8.01 12.52 -9.71
N THR A 77 -8.10 11.19 -9.62
CA THR A 77 -8.66 10.47 -8.47
C THR A 77 -7.57 9.54 -7.94
N PRO A 78 -6.55 10.11 -7.27
CA PRO A 78 -5.34 9.37 -6.94
C PRO A 78 -5.59 8.44 -5.77
N PHE A 79 -4.79 7.37 -5.72
CA PHE A 79 -4.65 6.60 -4.49
C PHE A 79 -4.12 7.52 -3.38
N LYS A 80 -4.77 7.46 -2.22
CA LYS A 80 -4.29 8.09 -0.99
C LYS A 80 -3.11 7.28 -0.46
N GLN A 81 -2.13 7.98 0.08
CA GLN A 81 -0.91 7.40 0.63
C GLN A 81 -1.01 7.47 2.15
N LEU A 82 -1.05 6.31 2.80
CA LEU A 82 -0.94 6.18 4.25
C LEU A 82 0.50 5.89 4.59
N ILE A 83 1.12 6.74 5.41
CA ILE A 83 2.48 6.54 5.89
C ILE A 83 2.53 6.48 7.41
N VAL A 84 3.52 5.74 7.92
CA VAL A 84 3.98 5.85 9.30
C VAL A 84 5.25 6.70 9.28
N TRP A 85 5.27 7.77 10.05
CA TRP A 85 6.39 8.70 10.21
C TRP A 85 7.02 8.53 11.59
N ASN A 86 8.34 8.41 11.62
CA ASN A 86 9.11 8.43 12.85
C ASN A 86 9.64 9.85 13.10
N PRO A 87 9.18 10.55 14.16
CA PRO A 87 9.61 11.92 14.44
C PRO A 87 11.02 12.02 15.04
N GLU A 88 11.56 10.96 15.63
CA GLU A 88 12.93 10.93 16.20
C GLU A 88 13.98 10.85 15.08
N ASP A 89 13.79 9.93 14.14
CA ASP A 89 14.70 9.71 13.01
C ASP A 89 14.41 10.64 11.83
N GLU A 90 13.24 11.29 11.82
CA GLU A 90 12.71 12.11 10.73
C GLU A 90 12.62 11.33 9.41
N GLU A 91 12.02 10.13 9.48
CA GLU A 91 11.91 9.21 8.33
C GLU A 91 10.54 8.52 8.25
N ILE A 92 10.15 8.17 7.01
CA ILE A 92 9.00 7.31 6.76
C ILE A 92 9.38 5.87 7.13
N VAL A 93 8.65 5.25 8.04
CA VAL A 93 8.85 3.85 8.47
C VAL A 93 8.36 2.85 7.41
N GLY A 94 7.21 3.16 6.81
CA GLY A 94 6.52 2.31 5.85
C GLY A 94 5.20 2.94 5.45
N GLY A 95 4.44 2.23 4.62
CA GLY A 95 3.14 2.74 4.19
C GLY A 95 2.34 1.79 3.32
N TYR A 96 1.11 2.22 3.05
CA TYR A 96 0.18 1.64 2.10
C TYR A 96 -0.26 2.74 1.13
N ARG A 97 -0.66 2.37 -0.08
CA ARG A 97 -1.61 3.19 -0.83
C ARG A 97 -2.99 2.55 -0.78
N PHE A 98 -4.02 3.38 -0.77
CA PHE A 98 -5.40 2.90 -0.78
C PHE A 98 -6.36 3.81 -1.54
N ILE A 99 -7.47 3.24 -1.98
CA ILE A 99 -8.63 3.96 -2.52
C ILE A 99 -9.90 3.20 -2.14
N VAL A 100 -11.03 3.91 -2.01
CA VAL A 100 -12.33 3.25 -1.77
C VAL A 100 -12.94 2.93 -3.13
N GLY A 101 -13.43 1.70 -3.33
CA GLY A 101 -13.91 1.26 -4.64
C GLY A 101 -15.05 2.10 -5.21
N ARG A 102 -15.91 2.70 -4.37
CA ARG A 102 -16.97 3.63 -4.84
C ARG A 102 -16.43 4.93 -5.45
N ASP A 103 -15.19 5.30 -5.13
CA ASP A 103 -14.55 6.50 -5.66
C ASP A 103 -13.82 6.21 -6.98
N VAL A 104 -13.68 4.94 -7.35
CA VAL A 104 -12.99 4.50 -8.56
C VAL A 104 -13.90 4.65 -9.78
N GLU A 105 -13.36 5.23 -10.85
CA GLU A 105 -14.04 5.29 -12.13
C GLU A 105 -14.11 3.91 -12.81
N ASN A 106 -15.24 3.62 -13.43
CA ASN A 106 -15.39 2.43 -14.26
C ASN A 106 -14.94 2.69 -15.71
N ASP A 107 -14.56 1.61 -16.41
CA ASP A 107 -14.37 1.60 -17.86
C ASP A 107 -15.71 1.53 -18.61
N GLN A 108 -15.62 1.55 -19.94
CA GLN A 108 -16.79 1.48 -20.83
C GLN A 108 -17.62 0.20 -20.67
N ASN A 109 -17.05 -0.84 -20.05
CA ASN A 109 -17.69 -2.13 -19.79
C ASN A 109 -18.17 -2.25 -18.33
N GLY A 110 -18.05 -1.19 -17.52
CA GLY A 110 -18.46 -1.20 -16.11
C GLY A 110 -17.42 -1.79 -15.16
N HIS A 111 -16.20 -2.10 -15.60
CA HIS A 111 -15.15 -2.62 -14.71
C HIS A 111 -14.40 -1.47 -14.03
N PRO A 112 -14.03 -1.61 -12.75
CA PRO A 112 -13.20 -0.61 -12.07
C PRO A 112 -11.86 -0.39 -12.79
N LYS A 113 -11.47 0.86 -12.98
CA LYS A 113 -10.14 1.21 -13.51
C LYS A 113 -9.14 1.31 -12.36
N THR A 114 -8.44 0.22 -12.07
CA THR A 114 -7.41 0.19 -11.03
C THR A 114 -6.25 -0.75 -11.36
N PRO A 115 -5.10 -0.66 -10.66
CA PRO A 115 -3.99 -1.58 -10.86
C PRO A 115 -4.39 -3.06 -10.74
N THR A 116 -5.26 -3.39 -9.79
CA THR A 116 -5.66 -4.79 -9.57
C THR A 116 -6.66 -5.26 -10.63
N ALA A 117 -7.50 -4.38 -11.17
CA ALA A 117 -8.41 -4.69 -12.27
C ALA A 117 -7.68 -5.07 -13.59
N HIS A 118 -6.42 -4.64 -13.75
CA HIS A 118 -5.58 -5.08 -14.87
C HIS A 118 -5.06 -6.53 -14.74
N LEU A 119 -5.05 -7.06 -13.52
CA LEU A 119 -4.49 -8.38 -13.21
C LEU A 119 -5.57 -9.44 -13.00
N PHE A 120 -6.78 -9.01 -12.62
CA PHE A 120 -7.88 -9.88 -12.28
C PHE A 120 -9.15 -9.53 -13.08
N THR A 121 -10.01 -10.53 -13.23
CA THR A 121 -11.38 -10.39 -13.68
C THR A 121 -12.28 -10.45 -12.44
N PHE A 122 -13.19 -9.49 -12.34
CA PHE A 122 -14.17 -9.42 -11.26
C PHE A 122 -15.52 -9.91 -11.76
N SER A 123 -16.19 -10.73 -10.97
CA SER A 123 -17.59 -11.06 -11.24
C SER A 123 -18.48 -9.82 -11.09
N GLN A 124 -19.63 -9.80 -11.79
CA GLN A 124 -20.59 -8.70 -11.67
C GLN A 124 -21.07 -8.52 -10.21
N LYS A 125 -21.32 -9.63 -9.51
CA LYS A 125 -21.66 -9.63 -8.08
C LYS A 125 -20.60 -8.92 -7.23
N TYR A 126 -19.32 -9.16 -7.51
CA TYR A 126 -18.24 -8.48 -6.79
C TYR A 126 -18.24 -6.97 -7.05
N ILE A 127 -18.40 -6.57 -8.32
CA ILE A 127 -18.43 -5.16 -8.73
C ILE A 127 -19.61 -4.41 -8.10
N ASP A 128 -20.79 -5.04 -8.04
CA ASP A 128 -21.99 -4.37 -7.57
C ASP A 128 -22.08 -4.36 -6.03
N ASP A 129 -21.80 -5.50 -5.38
CA ASP A 129 -22.10 -5.69 -3.95
C ASP A 129 -20.89 -5.42 -3.04
N TYR A 130 -19.67 -5.68 -3.50
CA TYR A 130 -18.47 -5.67 -2.65
C TYR A 130 -17.55 -4.50 -2.96
N TRP A 131 -17.30 -4.23 -4.24
CA TRP A 131 -16.36 -3.20 -4.66
C TRP A 131 -16.65 -1.81 -4.06
N PRO A 132 -17.89 -1.28 -4.06
CA PRO A 132 -18.17 0.07 -3.56
C PRO A 132 -17.87 0.25 -2.07
N VAL A 133 -17.85 -0.87 -1.32
CA VAL A 133 -17.65 -0.94 0.13
C VAL A 133 -16.31 -1.60 0.47
N THR A 134 -15.33 -1.54 -0.44
CA THR A 134 -14.00 -2.13 -0.26
C THR A 134 -12.91 -1.08 -0.41
N PHE A 135 -11.91 -1.12 0.46
CA PHE A 135 -10.63 -0.48 0.24
C PHE A 135 -9.77 -1.35 -0.67
N GLU A 136 -9.38 -0.85 -1.83
CA GLU A 136 -8.25 -1.45 -2.57
C GLU A 136 -6.94 -0.96 -1.94
N LEU A 137 -6.11 -1.91 -1.51
CA LEU A 137 -4.78 -1.67 -0.95
C LEU A 137 -3.71 -2.07 -1.97
N GLY A 138 -2.62 -1.30 -1.98
CA GLY A 138 -1.45 -1.62 -2.78
C GLY A 138 -0.16 -1.07 -2.21
N ARG A 139 0.95 -1.47 -2.85
CA ARG A 139 2.31 -0.96 -2.57
C ARG A 139 2.65 -0.92 -1.07
N SER A 140 2.19 -1.92 -0.32
CA SER A 140 2.50 -2.06 1.10
C SER A 140 3.97 -2.36 1.29
N PHE A 141 4.66 -1.61 2.15
CA PHE A 141 6.08 -1.80 2.39
C PHE A 141 6.46 -1.33 3.79
N VAL A 142 7.56 -1.90 4.30
CA VAL A 142 8.32 -1.39 5.44
C VAL A 142 9.73 -1.13 4.93
N GLN A 143 10.22 0.10 5.07
CA GLN A 143 11.54 0.43 4.52
C GLN A 143 12.63 -0.40 5.21
N PRO A 144 13.75 -0.69 4.53
CA PRO A 144 14.72 -1.71 4.99
C PRO A 144 15.25 -1.48 6.40
N MET A 145 15.53 -0.22 6.77
CA MET A 145 16.06 0.13 8.10
C MET A 145 15.07 -0.08 9.25
N TYR A 146 13.79 -0.28 8.94
CA TYR A 146 12.70 -0.51 9.88
C TYR A 146 12.15 -1.94 9.78
N GLN A 147 12.87 -2.85 9.11
CA GLN A 147 12.58 -4.27 9.17
C GLN A 147 13.23 -4.88 10.42
N PRO A 148 12.50 -5.64 11.26
CA PRO A 148 13.03 -6.22 12.50
C PRO A 148 14.29 -7.07 12.32
N THR A 149 14.43 -7.72 11.16
CA THR A 149 15.59 -8.54 10.78
C THR A 149 16.86 -7.70 10.55
N VAL A 150 16.70 -6.44 10.17
CA VAL A 150 17.80 -5.49 9.91
C VAL A 150 18.10 -4.68 11.16
N ASN A 151 17.07 -4.11 11.78
CA ASN A 151 17.20 -3.35 13.02
C ASN A 151 15.98 -3.61 13.91
N LEU A 152 16.15 -4.48 14.90
CA LEU A 152 15.08 -4.86 15.81
C LEU A 152 14.51 -3.65 16.56
N ARG A 153 15.33 -2.71 17.01
CA ARG A 153 14.88 -1.55 17.80
C ARG A 153 14.00 -0.62 16.96
N ARG A 154 14.41 -0.32 15.73
CA ARG A 154 13.64 0.54 14.83
C ARG A 154 12.40 -0.18 14.29
N GLY A 155 12.54 -1.45 13.97
CA GLY A 155 11.51 -2.22 13.28
C GLY A 155 10.45 -2.87 14.15
N MET A 156 10.63 -2.89 15.47
CA MET A 156 9.81 -3.67 16.42
C MET A 156 8.31 -3.49 16.22
N PHE A 157 7.86 -2.25 15.97
CA PHE A 157 6.44 -1.89 15.86
C PHE A 157 6.01 -1.49 14.45
N SER A 158 6.85 -1.67 13.42
CA SER A 158 6.56 -1.16 12.07
C SER A 158 5.25 -1.70 11.49
N LEU A 159 5.00 -3.01 11.62
CA LEU A 159 3.76 -3.63 11.14
C LEU A 159 2.55 -3.24 11.99
N ASP A 160 2.70 -3.24 13.32
CA ASP A 160 1.63 -2.84 14.24
C ASP A 160 1.18 -1.39 13.98
N ASN A 161 2.13 -0.48 13.76
CA ASN A 161 1.86 0.92 13.45
C ASN A 161 1.17 1.09 12.09
N LEU A 162 1.49 0.27 11.11
CA LEU A 162 0.76 0.28 9.84
C LEU A 162 -0.68 -0.21 10.03
N TRP A 163 -0.91 -1.20 10.87
CA TRP A 163 -2.26 -1.68 11.21
C TRP A 163 -3.06 -0.66 12.02
N ASP A 164 -2.42 0.13 12.89
CA ASP A 164 -3.06 1.29 13.54
C ASP A 164 -3.63 2.26 12.48
N GLY A 165 -2.90 2.45 11.37
CA GLY A 165 -3.34 3.26 10.23
C GLY A 165 -4.51 2.64 9.47
N LEU A 166 -4.47 1.34 9.17
CA LEU A 166 -5.59 0.63 8.53
C LEU A 166 -6.86 0.65 9.42
N GLY A 167 -6.68 0.55 10.74
CA GLY A 167 -7.76 0.73 11.70
C GLY A 167 -8.36 2.13 11.65
N ALA A 168 -7.53 3.17 11.60
CA ALA A 168 -7.98 4.56 11.53
C ALA A 168 -8.84 4.83 10.28
N ILE A 169 -8.39 4.39 9.09
CA ILE A 169 -9.19 4.60 7.86
C ILE A 169 -10.51 3.85 7.87
N THR A 170 -10.60 2.72 8.58
CA THR A 170 -11.86 1.98 8.76
C THR A 170 -12.85 2.78 9.59
N VAL A 171 -12.39 3.47 10.64
CA VAL A 171 -13.23 4.32 11.50
C VAL A 171 -13.69 5.58 10.75
N GLU A 172 -12.82 6.20 9.97
CA GLU A 172 -13.12 7.42 9.20
C GLU A 172 -14.05 7.19 7.99
N ASN A 173 -14.18 5.94 7.54
CA ASN A 173 -15.01 5.59 6.39
C ASN A 173 -16.14 4.62 6.81
N PRO A 174 -17.12 5.08 7.60
CA PRO A 174 -18.22 4.24 8.02
C PRO A 174 -18.98 3.73 6.79
N GLY A 175 -19.06 2.41 6.65
CA GLY A 175 -19.70 1.74 5.50
C GLY A 175 -18.73 1.08 4.53
N VAL A 176 -17.42 1.29 4.65
CA VAL A 176 -16.42 0.45 3.98
C VAL A 176 -16.15 -0.78 4.85
N MET A 177 -16.37 -1.97 4.31
CA MET A 177 -16.43 -3.23 5.06
C MET A 177 -15.24 -4.15 4.83
N TYR A 178 -14.53 -3.99 3.71
CA TYR A 178 -13.51 -4.94 3.28
C TYR A 178 -12.21 -4.25 2.90
N PHE A 179 -11.12 -5.01 3.02
CA PHE A 179 -9.84 -4.72 2.39
C PHE A 179 -9.61 -5.73 1.29
N PHE A 180 -9.20 -5.25 0.12
CA PHE A 180 -8.84 -6.06 -1.03
C PHE A 180 -7.49 -5.62 -1.57
N GLY A 181 -6.66 -6.56 -1.98
CA GLY A 181 -5.37 -6.26 -2.57
C GLY A 181 -4.67 -7.54 -2.98
N LYS A 182 -3.70 -7.41 -3.89
CA LYS A 182 -2.89 -8.56 -4.31
C LYS A 182 -1.67 -8.75 -3.42
N ILE A 183 -1.27 -10.01 -3.26
CA ILE A 183 0.02 -10.39 -2.69
C ILE A 183 0.87 -10.94 -3.84
N THR A 184 2.09 -10.43 -3.99
CA THR A 184 3.04 -10.98 -4.96
C THR A 184 3.82 -12.12 -4.32
N MET A 185 3.77 -13.32 -4.90
CA MET A 185 4.71 -14.40 -4.58
C MET A 185 5.79 -14.44 -5.66
N TYR A 186 7.01 -14.01 -5.33
CA TYR A 186 8.09 -13.96 -6.31
C TYR A 186 8.58 -15.36 -6.68
N PRO A 187 9.05 -15.58 -7.92
CA PRO A 187 9.59 -16.88 -8.34
C PRO A 187 10.78 -17.35 -7.49
N SER A 188 11.51 -16.43 -6.87
CA SER A 188 12.63 -16.68 -5.96
C SER A 188 12.22 -17.29 -4.62
N PHE A 189 10.93 -17.33 -4.29
CA PHE A 189 10.44 -17.97 -3.07
C PHE A 189 10.73 -19.46 -3.12
N ASP A 190 11.01 -20.04 -1.95
CA ASP A 190 11.10 -21.48 -1.81
C ASP A 190 9.83 -22.14 -2.34
N GLN A 191 10.02 -23.06 -3.29
CA GLN A 191 8.91 -23.66 -4.02
C GLN A 191 7.99 -24.44 -3.09
N PHE A 192 8.54 -25.20 -2.13
CA PHE A 192 7.74 -25.99 -1.21
C PHE A 192 6.92 -25.09 -0.28
N ALA A 193 7.53 -24.03 0.26
CA ALA A 193 6.82 -23.05 1.09
C ALA A 193 5.69 -22.35 0.32
N ARG A 194 5.94 -21.95 -0.93
CA ARG A 194 4.92 -21.36 -1.81
C ARG A 194 3.76 -22.32 -2.07
N ASP A 195 4.05 -23.56 -2.41
CA ASP A 195 3.04 -24.58 -2.70
C ASP A 195 2.21 -24.90 -1.45
N MET A 196 2.82 -24.88 -0.26
CA MET A 196 2.11 -25.03 1.01
C MET A 196 1.14 -23.89 1.31
N ILE A 197 1.54 -22.63 1.05
CA ILE A 197 0.66 -21.46 1.20
C ILE A 197 -0.52 -21.56 0.23
N LEU A 198 -0.25 -21.86 -1.04
CA LEU A 198 -1.28 -22.03 -2.06
C LEU A 198 -2.25 -23.15 -1.70
N PHE A 199 -1.74 -24.32 -1.29
CA PHE A 199 -2.57 -25.44 -0.86
C PHE A 199 -3.45 -25.08 0.33
N PHE A 200 -2.91 -24.39 1.33
CA PHE A 200 -3.67 -23.93 2.48
C PHE A 200 -4.83 -23.00 2.06
N MET A 201 -4.55 -22.00 1.23
CA MET A 201 -5.56 -21.07 0.72
C MET A 201 -6.64 -21.81 -0.09
N HIS A 202 -6.26 -22.70 -1.00
CA HIS A 202 -7.22 -23.47 -1.80
C HIS A 202 -8.06 -24.45 -0.97
N LYS A 203 -7.49 -25.05 0.07
CA LYS A 203 -8.19 -26.03 0.91
C LYS A 203 -9.17 -25.38 1.88
N TYR A 204 -8.75 -24.30 2.55
CA TYR A 204 -9.53 -23.70 3.64
C TYR A 204 -10.30 -22.46 3.22
N PHE A 205 -9.86 -21.76 2.17
CA PHE A 205 -10.46 -20.52 1.68
C PHE A 205 -10.71 -20.54 0.16
N PRO A 206 -11.38 -21.58 -0.40
CA PRO A 206 -11.67 -21.62 -1.82
C PRO A 206 -12.68 -20.53 -2.23
N ASP A 207 -12.42 -19.87 -3.36
CA ASP A 207 -13.39 -18.96 -4.00
C ASP A 207 -14.47 -19.77 -4.76
N LYS A 208 -15.51 -20.19 -4.03
CA LYS A 208 -16.62 -20.99 -4.59
C LYS A 208 -17.51 -20.18 -5.53
N ASP A 209 -17.60 -18.87 -5.30
CA ASP A 209 -18.46 -17.96 -6.05
C ASP A 209 -17.75 -17.38 -7.27
N LYS A 210 -16.43 -17.62 -7.41
CA LYS A 210 -15.57 -17.08 -8.48
C LYS A 210 -15.67 -15.56 -8.54
N MET A 211 -15.60 -14.90 -7.38
CA MET A 211 -15.73 -13.46 -7.27
C MET A 211 -14.57 -12.73 -7.95
N VAL A 212 -13.37 -13.30 -7.85
CA VAL A 212 -12.14 -12.73 -8.41
C VAL A 212 -11.28 -13.84 -9.00
N SER A 213 -10.96 -13.77 -10.30
CA SER A 213 -10.07 -14.73 -10.97
C SER A 213 -8.90 -14.02 -11.64
N PRO A 214 -7.69 -14.60 -11.66
CA PRO A 214 -6.58 -14.04 -12.42
C PRO A 214 -6.94 -13.97 -13.91
N ARG A 215 -6.47 -12.93 -14.61
CA ARG A 215 -6.51 -12.90 -16.07
C ARG A 215 -5.45 -13.86 -16.61
N GLU A 216 -5.81 -14.60 -17.65
CA GLU A 216 -4.88 -15.43 -18.44
C GLU A 216 -4.01 -14.56 -19.36
#